data_AF-A0A7V9NPH1-F1
#
_entry.id   AF-A0A7V9NPH1-F1
#
_cell.length_a   1.000
_cell.length_b   1.000
_cell.length_c   1.000
_cell.angle_alpha   90.00
_cell.angle_beta   90.00
_cell.angle_gamma   90.00
#
_symmetry.space_group_name_H-M   'P 1'
#
loop_
_entity.id
_entity.type
_entity.pdbx_description
1 polymer ?
#
loop_
_entity_poly.entity_id
_entity_poly.type
_entity_poly.pdbx_seq_one_letter_code
_entity_poly.pdbx_strand_id
1 'polypeptide(L)'
;MFTFSKPSDTQIKNFLETQRDLPFSYKEVGASQSAVPKDYPINHYRARLGDGEAAFARAKNAIKNWTMYQLEWTKIYPSGAPVKADEVVCVVVNHGFCWSMNPCRIIYVLEETAGAIERFGFAFGTLPGHSEEGEERFTVEWQRGDDSVWYELLSFARPHHILAKIGSPFVRLTQRRFAKDSFSAMRKAVNEKI
;
A
#
# COMPACT_ATOMS: atom_id res chain seq x y z
N MET A 1 6.32 -14.40 4.64
CA MET A 1 6.12 -15.76 5.21
C MET A 1 4.76 -16.32 4.78
N PHE A 2 4.65 -17.60 4.41
CA PHE A 2 3.39 -18.26 4.03
C PHE A 2 2.90 -19.24 5.11
N THR A 3 1.59 -19.34 5.32
CA THR A 3 0.95 -20.26 6.28
C THR A 3 -0.30 -20.91 5.67
N PHE A 4 -0.65 -22.14 6.06
CA PHE A 4 -1.85 -22.83 5.54
C PHE A 4 -3.15 -22.36 6.21
N SER A 5 -3.07 -21.88 7.45
CA SER A 5 -4.18 -21.27 8.18
C SER A 5 -3.96 -19.78 8.36
N LYS A 6 -5.04 -19.05 8.69
CA LYS A 6 -4.99 -17.63 9.01
C LYS A 6 -4.04 -17.43 10.21
N PRO A 7 -2.98 -16.61 10.08
CA PRO A 7 -2.07 -16.37 11.19
C PRO A 7 -2.80 -15.63 12.31
N SER A 8 -2.52 -16.01 13.56
CA SER A 8 -3.02 -15.30 14.74
C SER A 8 -2.30 -13.97 14.92
N ASP A 9 -2.92 -13.06 15.66
CA ASP A 9 -2.35 -11.75 15.97
C ASP A 9 -0.98 -11.88 16.66
N THR A 10 -0.81 -12.85 17.56
CA THR A 10 0.48 -13.16 18.19
C THR A 10 1.53 -13.63 17.17
N GLN A 11 1.14 -14.47 16.21
CA GLN A 11 2.07 -14.92 15.16
C GLN A 11 2.52 -13.75 14.29
N ILE A 12 1.59 -12.86 13.90
CA ILE A 12 1.90 -11.68 13.08
C ILE A 12 2.80 -10.72 13.87
N LYS A 13 2.49 -10.47 15.15
CA LYS A 13 3.28 -9.61 16.03
C LYS A 13 4.71 -10.12 16.19
N ASN A 14 4.88 -11.38 16.58
CA ASN A 14 6.20 -11.98 16.74
C ASN A 14 7.00 -11.93 15.44
N PHE A 15 6.33 -12.19 14.30
CA PHE A 15 6.98 -12.07 13.00
C PHE A 15 7.42 -10.63 12.72
N LEU A 16 6.57 -9.61 12.94
CA LEU A 16 6.96 -8.21 12.75
C LEU A 16 8.11 -7.77 13.65
N GLU A 17 8.19 -8.27 14.89
CA GLU A 17 9.32 -8.00 15.78
C GLU A 17 10.65 -8.46 15.17
N THR A 18 10.68 -9.61 14.48
CA THR A 18 11.90 -10.08 13.79
C THR A 18 12.29 -9.23 12.57
N GLN A 19 11.38 -8.40 12.06
CA GLN A 19 11.57 -7.62 10.83
C GLN A 19 11.87 -6.14 11.11
N ARG A 20 11.48 -5.65 12.29
CA ARG A 20 11.42 -4.23 12.63
C ARG A 20 12.72 -3.46 12.36
N ASP A 21 13.83 -4.05 12.78
CA ASP A 21 15.16 -3.41 12.74
C ASP A 21 15.98 -3.85 11.51
N LEU A 22 15.40 -4.66 10.63
CA LEU A 22 16.08 -5.09 9.41
C LEU A 22 16.14 -3.95 8.38
N PRO A 23 17.17 -3.96 7.50
CA PRO A 23 17.18 -3.09 6.33
C PRO A 23 16.05 -3.48 5.36
N PHE A 24 15.69 -2.55 4.48
CA PHE A 24 14.79 -2.86 3.36
C PHE A 24 15.39 -3.94 2.46
N SER A 25 14.53 -4.73 1.80
CA SER A 25 14.97 -5.85 0.93
C SER A 25 15.45 -5.41 -0.46
N TYR A 26 15.51 -4.11 -0.74
CA TYR A 26 15.89 -3.52 -2.03
C TYR A 26 16.71 -2.24 -1.81
N LYS A 27 17.38 -1.75 -2.87
CA LYS A 27 18.36 -0.66 -2.77
C LYS A 27 17.75 0.72 -3.04
N GLU A 28 16.73 0.79 -3.89
CA GLU A 28 16.15 2.01 -4.45
C GLU A 28 15.12 2.66 -3.51
N VAL A 29 15.40 2.67 -2.20
CA VAL A 29 14.47 3.15 -1.16
C VAL A 29 14.13 4.62 -1.37
N GLY A 30 12.83 4.93 -1.46
CA GLY A 30 12.30 6.27 -1.68
C GLY A 30 12.17 6.66 -3.16
N ALA A 31 12.50 5.76 -4.09
CA ALA A 31 12.48 6.07 -5.53
C ALA A 31 11.07 6.39 -6.05
N SER A 32 10.01 5.96 -5.37
CA SER A 32 8.63 6.27 -5.78
C SER A 32 8.25 7.75 -5.61
N GLN A 33 9.06 8.53 -4.88
CA GLN A 33 8.88 9.98 -4.69
C GLN A 33 9.42 10.80 -5.88
N SER A 34 10.39 10.26 -6.62
CA SER A 34 11.14 11.00 -7.64
C SER A 34 11.13 10.29 -8.98
N ALA A 35 11.93 9.24 -9.14
CA ALA A 35 12.08 8.50 -10.38
C ALA A 35 12.04 6.99 -10.13
N VAL A 36 11.00 6.33 -10.67
CA VAL A 36 10.85 4.88 -10.55
C VAL A 36 11.99 4.17 -11.28
N PRO A 37 12.64 3.17 -10.67
CA PRO A 37 13.73 2.44 -11.31
C PRO A 37 13.24 1.66 -12.54
N LYS A 38 14.03 1.68 -13.63
CA LYS A 38 13.65 1.07 -14.93
C LYS A 38 13.63 -0.46 -14.91
N ASP A 39 14.38 -1.07 -13.99
CA ASP A 39 14.59 -2.53 -13.95
C ASP A 39 13.52 -3.30 -13.16
N TYR A 40 12.51 -2.58 -12.66
CA TYR A 40 11.41 -3.18 -11.91
C TYR A 40 10.13 -3.22 -12.74
N PRO A 41 9.33 -4.30 -12.64
CA PRO A 41 7.94 -4.25 -13.02
C PRO A 41 7.21 -3.12 -12.29
N ILE A 42 6.52 -2.27 -13.05
CA ILE A 42 5.76 -1.14 -12.52
C ILE A 42 4.27 -1.51 -12.53
N ASN A 43 3.61 -1.23 -11.42
CA ASN A 43 2.16 -1.21 -11.30
C ASN A 43 1.73 0.22 -10.99
N HIS A 44 1.04 0.85 -11.94
CA HIS A 44 0.54 2.22 -11.79
C HIS A 44 -0.95 2.24 -12.07
N TYR A 45 -1.71 2.76 -11.11
CA TYR A 45 -3.15 2.91 -11.20
C TYR A 45 -3.54 4.29 -10.67
N ARG A 46 -4.25 5.06 -11.50
CA ARG A 46 -4.74 6.39 -11.14
C ARG A 46 -6.18 6.55 -11.59
N ALA A 47 -7.04 7.01 -10.70
CA ALA A 47 -8.47 7.20 -11.00
C ALA A 47 -9.08 8.31 -10.14
N ARG A 48 -10.08 9.01 -10.70
CA ARG A 48 -10.81 10.09 -10.03
C ARG A 48 -11.72 9.52 -8.94
N LEU A 49 -11.65 10.10 -7.74
CA LEU A 49 -12.47 9.75 -6.58
C LEU A 49 -13.72 10.62 -6.48
N GLY A 50 -13.64 11.88 -6.89
CA GLY A 50 -14.72 12.85 -6.74
C GLY A 50 -14.21 14.27 -6.95
N ASP A 51 -14.85 15.22 -6.29
CA ASP A 51 -14.59 16.65 -6.43
C ASP A 51 -14.69 17.36 -5.08
N GLY A 52 -13.93 18.44 -4.92
CA GLY A 52 -14.01 19.32 -3.77
C GLY A 52 -13.14 18.92 -2.58
N GLU A 53 -12.89 19.92 -1.74
CA GLU A 53 -12.17 19.81 -0.46
C GLU A 53 -12.74 18.68 0.42
N ALA A 54 -14.06 18.56 0.49
CA ALA A 54 -14.72 17.56 1.32
C ALA A 54 -14.42 16.13 0.86
N ALA A 55 -14.38 15.88 -0.46
CA ALA A 55 -13.97 14.57 -0.99
C ALA A 55 -12.49 14.31 -0.70
N PHE A 56 -11.62 15.33 -0.85
CA PHE A 56 -10.21 15.22 -0.52
C PHE A 56 -9.98 14.90 0.96
N ALA A 57 -10.67 15.59 1.87
CA ALA A 57 -10.58 15.35 3.31
C ALA A 57 -11.00 13.92 3.68
N ARG A 58 -12.10 13.41 3.09
CA ARG A 58 -12.52 12.01 3.27
C ARG A 58 -11.50 11.02 2.71
N ALA A 59 -10.95 11.30 1.53
CA ALA A 59 -9.92 10.47 0.90
C ALA A 59 -8.63 10.43 1.75
N LYS A 60 -8.17 11.58 2.25
CA LYS A 60 -7.04 11.70 3.19
C LYS A 60 -7.27 10.88 4.45
N ASN A 61 -8.47 10.97 5.03
CA ASN A 61 -8.83 10.16 6.20
C ASN A 61 -8.85 8.65 5.87
N ALA A 62 -9.35 8.27 4.69
CA ALA A 62 -9.36 6.88 4.24
C ALA A 62 -7.95 6.30 4.08
N ILE A 63 -6.99 7.06 3.54
CA ILE A 63 -5.57 6.66 3.50
C ILE A 63 -5.02 6.47 4.92
N LYS A 64 -5.27 7.42 5.84
CA LYS A 64 -4.80 7.34 7.23
C LYS A 64 -5.33 6.12 7.98
N ASN A 65 -6.52 5.64 7.61
CA ASN A 65 -7.17 4.47 8.22
C ASN A 65 -6.93 3.17 7.44
N TRP A 66 -6.02 3.17 6.46
CA TRP A 66 -5.69 2.01 5.63
C TRP A 66 -6.88 1.42 4.85
N THR A 67 -7.90 2.23 4.50
CA THR A 67 -9.11 1.78 3.81
C THR A 67 -8.81 1.02 2.52
N MET A 68 -7.77 1.41 1.78
CA MET A 68 -7.32 0.74 0.56
C MET A 68 -6.83 -0.71 0.77
N TYR A 69 -6.49 -1.08 2.01
CA TYR A 69 -6.19 -2.45 2.43
C TYR A 69 -7.32 -3.10 3.23
N GLN A 70 -8.44 -2.45 3.53
CA GLN A 70 -9.55 -3.07 4.25
C GLN A 70 -10.44 -3.89 3.30
N LEU A 71 -9.85 -4.94 2.72
CA LEU A 71 -10.49 -5.79 1.72
C LEU A 71 -10.82 -7.16 2.33
N GLU A 72 -11.72 -7.92 1.73
CA GLU A 72 -12.08 -9.28 2.22
C GLU A 72 -10.87 -10.23 2.24
N TRP A 73 -9.90 -9.99 1.35
CA TRP A 73 -8.78 -10.88 1.10
C TRP A 73 -7.42 -10.29 1.53
N THR A 74 -7.37 -9.04 1.98
CA THR A 74 -6.13 -8.45 2.52
C THR A 74 -6.44 -7.42 3.61
N LYS A 75 -5.50 -7.23 4.55
CA LYS A 75 -5.59 -6.26 5.64
C LYS A 75 -4.23 -5.89 6.19
N ILE A 76 -4.16 -4.73 6.83
CA ILE A 76 -2.98 -4.26 7.58
C ILE A 76 -3.04 -4.74 9.02
N TYR A 77 -1.88 -5.08 9.57
CA TYR A 77 -1.67 -5.35 10.98
C TYR A 77 -0.47 -4.53 11.53
N PRO A 78 -0.54 -3.97 12.75
CA PRO A 78 -1.72 -3.94 13.61
C PRO A 78 -2.83 -3.06 13.01
N SER A 79 -4.09 -3.37 13.36
CA SER A 79 -5.22 -2.54 12.93
C SER A 79 -5.08 -1.14 13.53
N GLY A 80 -5.24 -0.10 12.72
CA GLY A 80 -5.08 1.29 13.15
C GLY A 80 -3.63 1.75 13.35
N ALA A 81 -2.65 1.03 12.81
CA ALA A 81 -1.26 1.50 12.78
C ALA A 81 -1.19 2.93 12.21
N PRO A 82 -0.43 3.85 12.82
CA PRO A 82 -0.34 5.22 12.33
C PRO A 82 0.38 5.26 10.98
N VAL A 83 -0.12 6.05 10.03
CA VAL A 83 0.63 6.37 8.81
C VAL A 83 1.72 7.39 9.17
N LYS A 84 2.91 6.88 9.53
CA LYS A 84 4.08 7.66 9.97
C LYS A 84 5.37 6.98 9.49
N ALA A 85 6.38 7.77 9.13
CA ALA A 85 7.71 7.24 8.82
C ALA A 85 8.22 6.30 9.92
N ASP A 86 8.92 5.25 9.49
CA ASP A 86 9.45 4.14 10.28
C ASP A 86 8.41 3.21 10.94
N GLU A 87 7.11 3.47 10.78
CA GLU A 87 6.09 2.52 11.24
C GLU A 87 6.19 1.21 10.46
N VAL A 88 6.21 0.09 11.20
CA VAL A 88 6.34 -1.25 10.64
C VAL A 88 4.99 -1.96 10.70
N VAL A 89 4.49 -2.35 9.53
CA VAL A 89 3.19 -3.00 9.36
C VAL A 89 3.34 -4.34 8.65
N CYS A 90 2.34 -5.20 8.79
CA CYS A 90 2.23 -6.43 8.02
C CYS A 90 0.99 -6.38 7.14
N VAL A 91 1.19 -6.53 5.82
CA VAL A 91 0.10 -6.81 4.88
C VAL A 91 -0.18 -8.32 4.95
N VAL A 92 -1.32 -8.66 5.54
CA VAL A 92 -1.80 -10.04 5.61
C VAL A 92 -2.70 -10.28 4.42
N VAL A 93 -2.43 -11.34 3.64
CA VAL A 93 -3.15 -11.67 2.42
C VAL A 93 -3.69 -13.09 2.50
N ASN A 94 -4.96 -13.27 2.14
CA ASN A 94 -5.61 -14.55 1.95
C ASN A 94 -5.60 -14.91 0.46
N HIS A 95 -4.92 -15.99 0.10
CA HIS A 95 -4.84 -16.51 -1.27
C HIS A 95 -5.93 -17.54 -1.58
N GLY A 96 -6.87 -17.78 -0.65
CA GLY A 96 -7.94 -18.77 -0.73
C GLY A 96 -7.53 -20.14 -0.19
N PHE A 97 -6.33 -20.61 -0.53
CA PHE A 97 -5.78 -21.89 -0.08
C PHE A 97 -4.66 -21.76 0.97
N CYS A 98 -4.11 -20.57 1.13
CA CYS A 98 -3.09 -20.25 2.13
C CYS A 98 -3.11 -18.75 2.44
N TRP A 99 -2.29 -18.35 3.40
CA TRP A 99 -2.11 -16.97 3.82
C TRP A 99 -0.65 -16.55 3.65
N SER A 100 -0.43 -15.26 3.43
CA SER A 100 0.91 -14.68 3.49
C SER A 100 0.96 -13.47 4.41
N MET A 101 2.04 -13.37 5.18
CA MET A 101 2.42 -12.21 5.97
C MET A 101 3.56 -11.49 5.26
N ASN A 102 3.34 -10.22 4.94
CA ASN A 102 4.23 -9.39 4.14
C ASN A 102 4.60 -8.13 4.94
N PRO A 103 5.76 -8.13 5.61
CA PRO A 103 6.20 -7.04 6.45
C PRO A 103 6.72 -5.86 5.61
N CYS A 104 6.28 -4.66 5.93
CA CYS A 104 6.66 -3.42 5.29
C CYS A 104 7.00 -2.36 6.34
N ARG A 105 7.82 -1.38 5.97
CA ARG A 105 8.08 -0.19 6.78
C ARG A 105 7.80 1.07 5.99
N ILE A 106 7.06 2.01 6.58
CA ILE A 106 6.78 3.31 5.96
C ILE A 106 8.09 4.08 5.81
N ILE A 107 8.38 4.53 4.59
CA ILE A 107 9.62 5.26 4.25
C ILE A 107 9.40 6.75 4.48
N TYR A 108 8.29 7.28 3.97
CA TYR A 108 7.94 8.68 4.09
C TYR A 108 6.42 8.88 4.04
N VAL A 109 5.99 10.05 4.50
CA VAL A 109 4.63 10.56 4.38
C VAL A 109 4.71 11.85 3.57
N LEU A 110 3.82 12.00 2.60
CA LEU A 110 3.67 13.21 1.80
C LEU A 110 2.50 14.02 2.35
N GLU A 111 2.77 15.29 2.67
CA GLU A 111 1.75 16.27 3.05
C GLU A 111 2.12 17.61 2.43
N GLU A 112 1.54 17.90 1.27
CA GLU A 112 1.76 19.11 0.50
C GLU A 112 0.45 19.89 0.46
N THR A 113 0.37 21.00 1.19
CA THR A 113 -0.87 21.78 1.35
C THR A 113 -0.87 23.10 0.58
N ALA A 114 0.25 23.43 -0.08
CA ALA A 114 0.43 24.69 -0.76
C ALA A 114 0.38 24.53 -2.28
N GLY A 115 -0.12 25.56 -2.96
CA GLY A 115 -0.13 25.65 -4.43
C GLY A 115 -1.41 25.12 -5.07
N ALA A 116 -1.32 24.79 -6.36
CA ALA A 116 -2.47 24.39 -7.18
C ALA A 116 -2.95 22.95 -6.90
N ILE A 117 -2.11 22.13 -6.25
CA ILE A 117 -2.41 20.74 -5.92
C ILE A 117 -2.17 20.57 -4.43
N GLU A 118 -3.18 20.08 -3.72
CA GLU A 118 -3.02 19.58 -2.36
C GLU A 118 -2.87 18.05 -2.41
N ARG A 119 -1.85 17.51 -1.76
CA ARG A 119 -1.49 16.09 -1.83
C ARG A 119 -1.28 15.51 -0.44
N PHE A 120 -1.83 14.33 -0.21
CA PHE A 120 -1.52 13.50 0.95
C PHE A 120 -1.24 12.06 0.53
N GLY A 121 -0.27 11.42 1.17
CA GLY A 121 0.02 10.02 0.90
C GLY A 121 1.19 9.48 1.70
N PHE A 122 1.61 8.27 1.39
CA PHE A 122 2.81 7.66 1.96
C PHE A 122 3.34 6.62 1.00
N ALA A 123 4.59 6.22 1.22
CA ALA A 123 5.13 5.00 0.64
C ALA A 123 5.69 4.10 1.73
N PHE A 124 5.53 2.80 1.56
CA PHE A 124 6.26 1.81 2.33
C PHE A 124 7.19 1.01 1.43
N GLY A 125 8.24 0.48 2.04
CA GLY A 125 9.17 -0.46 1.43
C GLY A 125 9.03 -1.83 2.05
N THR A 126 9.34 -2.86 1.27
CA THR A 126 9.33 -4.26 1.72
C THR A 126 10.51 -4.58 2.64
N LEU A 127 10.26 -5.41 3.66
CA LEU A 127 11.28 -5.98 4.56
C LEU A 127 11.64 -7.42 4.14
N PRO A 128 12.73 -8.03 4.64
CA PRO A 128 13.24 -9.32 4.16
C PRO A 128 12.23 -10.48 4.19
N GLY A 129 11.28 -10.47 5.12
CA GLY A 129 10.22 -11.47 5.23
C GLY A 129 9.08 -11.35 4.20
N HIS A 130 9.12 -10.32 3.35
CA HIS A 130 8.13 -10.02 2.32
C HIS A 130 8.31 -10.95 1.11
N SER A 131 7.19 -11.31 0.45
CA SER A 131 7.23 -12.21 -0.71
C SER A 131 7.81 -11.55 -1.96
N GLU A 132 7.63 -10.25 -2.08
CA GLU A 132 8.22 -9.37 -3.09
C GLU A 132 9.28 -8.43 -2.48
N GLU A 133 10.12 -7.82 -3.31
CA GLU A 133 11.01 -6.72 -2.93
C GLU A 133 10.73 -5.48 -3.78
N GLY A 134 10.56 -4.33 -3.13
CA GLY A 134 10.24 -3.06 -3.78
C GLY A 134 9.50 -2.06 -2.89
N GLU A 135 8.80 -1.14 -3.52
CA GLU A 135 8.13 -0.01 -2.88
C GLU A 135 6.71 0.17 -3.42
N GLU A 136 5.79 0.57 -2.54
CA GLU A 136 4.42 0.91 -2.92
C GLU A 136 4.02 2.24 -2.28
N ARG A 137 3.52 3.15 -3.13
CA ARG A 137 3.07 4.49 -2.80
C ARG A 137 1.58 4.63 -3.05
N PHE A 138 0.90 5.23 -2.07
CA PHE A 138 -0.50 5.63 -2.15
C PHE A 138 -0.61 7.12 -1.97
N THR A 139 -1.28 7.80 -2.88
CA THR A 139 -1.54 9.24 -2.79
C THR A 139 -2.97 9.58 -3.13
N VAL A 140 -3.47 10.62 -2.47
CA VAL A 140 -4.66 11.37 -2.87
C VAL A 140 -4.25 12.78 -3.22
N GLU A 141 -4.79 13.30 -4.31
CA GLU A 141 -4.49 14.63 -4.83
C GLU A 141 -5.79 15.39 -5.05
N TRP A 142 -5.83 16.65 -4.65
CA TRP A 142 -6.89 17.59 -5.00
C TRP A 142 -6.32 18.68 -5.88
N GLN A 143 -6.82 18.75 -7.11
CA GLN A 143 -6.49 19.78 -8.07
C GLN A 143 -7.42 20.97 -7.85
N ARG A 144 -6.92 22.04 -7.23
CA ARG A 144 -7.73 23.23 -6.90
C ARG A 144 -8.21 23.99 -8.14
N GLY A 145 -7.56 23.76 -9.29
CA GLY A 145 -7.90 24.43 -10.55
C GLY A 145 -9.19 23.93 -11.21
N ASP A 146 -9.45 22.62 -11.18
CA ASP A 146 -10.66 22.00 -11.76
C ASP A 146 -11.52 21.27 -10.72
N ASP A 147 -11.16 21.42 -9.45
CA ASP A 147 -11.77 20.83 -8.26
C ASP A 147 -11.70 19.30 -8.18
N SER A 148 -10.95 18.64 -9.05
CA SER A 148 -10.92 17.17 -9.13
C SER A 148 -10.07 16.52 -8.03
N VAL A 149 -10.58 15.42 -7.46
CA VAL A 149 -9.87 14.60 -6.45
C VAL A 149 -9.49 13.25 -7.05
N TRP A 150 -8.23 12.87 -6.93
CA TRP A 150 -7.66 11.66 -7.53
C TRP A 150 -7.04 10.75 -6.48
N TYR A 151 -7.14 9.44 -6.71
CA TYR A 151 -6.36 8.42 -6.03
C TYR A 151 -5.31 7.86 -6.98
N GLU A 152 -4.10 7.65 -6.47
CA GLU A 152 -3.03 7.00 -7.19
C GLU A 152 -2.36 5.93 -6.32
N LEU A 153 -2.16 4.77 -6.93
CA LEU A 153 -1.31 3.68 -6.46
C LEU A 153 -0.15 3.56 -7.45
N LEU A 154 1.07 3.68 -6.95
CA LEU A 154 2.28 3.43 -7.72
C LEU A 154 3.16 2.45 -6.95
N SER A 155 3.42 1.28 -7.53
CA SER A 155 4.42 0.35 -7.02
C SER A 155 5.43 -0.06 -8.06
N PHE A 156 6.64 -0.32 -7.60
CA PHE A 156 7.65 -1.05 -8.34
C PHE A 156 8.12 -2.20 -7.46
N ALA A 157 7.99 -3.43 -7.95
CA ALA A 157 8.33 -4.60 -7.15
C ALA A 157 8.67 -5.79 -8.03
N ARG A 158 9.54 -6.66 -7.52
CA ARG A 158 9.86 -7.94 -8.15
C ARG A 158 9.78 -9.10 -7.14
N PRO A 159 9.55 -10.34 -7.60
CA PRO A 159 9.47 -11.47 -6.69
C PRO A 159 10.80 -11.74 -5.95
N HIS A 160 10.75 -11.78 -4.62
CA HIS A 160 11.90 -12.10 -3.77
C HIS A 160 11.91 -13.59 -3.41
N HIS A 161 10.76 -14.12 -2.98
CA HIS A 161 10.61 -15.51 -2.54
C HIS A 161 10.47 -16.51 -3.70
N ILE A 162 11.01 -17.72 -3.57
CA ILE A 162 10.99 -18.77 -4.62
C ILE A 162 9.55 -19.07 -5.09
N LEU A 163 8.60 -19.20 -4.14
CA LEU A 163 7.19 -19.42 -4.47
C LEU A 163 6.59 -18.26 -5.30
N ALA A 164 6.99 -17.01 -5.03
CA ALA A 164 6.54 -15.85 -5.79
C ALA A 164 7.17 -15.82 -7.20
N LYS A 165 8.41 -16.31 -7.35
CA LYS A 165 9.07 -16.46 -8.66
C LYS A 165 8.35 -17.48 -9.54
N ILE A 166 8.00 -18.63 -8.98
CA ILE A 166 7.24 -19.69 -9.69
C ILE A 166 5.82 -19.21 -10.03
N GLY A 167 5.20 -18.45 -9.13
CA GLY A 167 3.85 -17.88 -9.31
C GLY A 167 3.78 -16.51 -10.01
N SER A 168 4.83 -16.05 -10.70
CA SER A 168 4.93 -14.65 -11.19
C SER A 168 3.70 -14.14 -11.99
N PRO A 169 3.07 -14.92 -12.90
CA PRO A 169 1.82 -14.48 -13.54
C PRO A 169 0.68 -14.23 -12.55
N PHE A 170 0.57 -15.06 -11.51
CA PHE A 170 -0.42 -14.92 -10.45
C PHE A 170 -0.17 -13.67 -9.61
N VAL A 171 1.10 -13.36 -9.29
CA VAL A 171 1.48 -12.13 -8.57
C VAL A 171 0.98 -10.88 -9.32
N ARG A 172 1.21 -10.80 -10.64
CA ARG A 172 0.72 -9.66 -11.43
C ARG A 172 -0.79 -9.56 -11.48
N LEU A 173 -1.50 -10.69 -11.54
CA LEU A 173 -2.97 -10.70 -11.49
C LEU A 173 -3.47 -10.18 -10.13
N THR A 174 -2.84 -10.59 -9.04
CA THR A 174 -3.14 -10.13 -7.69
C THR A 174 -2.87 -8.63 -7.52
N GLN A 175 -1.76 -8.11 -8.03
CA GLN A 175 -1.46 -6.66 -8.02
C GLN A 175 -2.50 -5.84 -8.79
N ARG A 176 -2.90 -6.31 -9.98
CA ARG A 176 -3.95 -5.65 -10.78
C ARG A 176 -5.32 -5.71 -10.10
N ARG A 177 -5.65 -6.84 -9.46
CA ARG A 177 -6.85 -6.98 -8.65
C ARG A 177 -6.82 -6.00 -7.48
N PHE A 178 -5.70 -5.97 -6.75
CA PHE A 178 -5.50 -5.04 -5.64
C PHE A 178 -5.67 -3.59 -6.06
N ALA A 179 -5.11 -3.16 -7.18
CA ALA A 179 -5.29 -1.80 -7.69
C ALA A 179 -6.79 -1.44 -7.89
N LYS A 180 -7.59 -2.36 -8.43
CA LYS A 180 -9.04 -2.15 -8.64
C LYS A 180 -9.84 -2.19 -7.33
N ASP A 181 -9.56 -3.17 -6.47
CA ASP A 181 -10.27 -3.37 -5.21
C ASP A 181 -9.95 -2.22 -4.23
N SER A 182 -8.68 -1.81 -4.15
CA SER A 182 -8.22 -0.69 -3.34
C SER A 182 -8.87 0.63 -3.76
N PHE A 183 -8.92 0.92 -5.07
CA PHE A 183 -9.64 2.07 -5.59
C PHE A 183 -11.14 2.01 -5.27
N SER A 184 -11.75 0.84 -5.40
CA SER A 184 -13.17 0.66 -5.09
C SER A 184 -13.47 0.94 -3.62
N ALA A 185 -12.60 0.51 -2.71
CA ALA A 185 -12.69 0.81 -1.28
C ALA A 185 -12.52 2.31 -1.00
N MET A 186 -11.52 2.96 -1.61
CA MET A 186 -11.30 4.40 -1.49
C MET A 186 -12.50 5.21 -2.00
N ARG A 187 -13.03 4.85 -3.18
CA ARG A 187 -14.21 5.50 -3.77
C ARG A 187 -15.43 5.34 -2.88
N LYS A 188 -15.64 4.17 -2.28
CA LYS A 188 -16.73 3.93 -1.33
C LYS A 188 -16.60 4.86 -0.12
N ALA A 189 -15.43 4.95 0.50
CA ALA A 189 -15.20 5.81 1.66
C ALA A 189 -15.34 7.32 1.36
N VAL A 190 -15.09 7.73 0.11
CA VAL A 190 -15.33 9.12 -0.33
C VAL A 190 -16.81 9.40 -0.60
N ASN A 191 -17.60 8.40 -0.97
CA ASN A 191 -19.00 8.58 -1.36
C ASN A 191 -20.02 8.29 -0.23
N GLU A 192 -19.65 7.48 0.76
CA GLU A 192 -20.49 7.27 1.94
C GLU A 192 -20.44 8.52 2.83
N LYS A 193 -21.59 9.19 2.98
CA LYS A 193 -21.76 10.27 3.95
C LYS A 193 -21.70 9.65 5.35
N ILE A 194 -20.78 10.15 6.19
CA ILE A 194 -20.73 9.86 7.64
C ILE A 194 -22.02 10.37 8.29
#